data_AF-A0A946S5L5-F1
#
_entry.id   AF-A0A946S5L5-F1
#
_cell.length_a   1.000
_cell.length_b   1.000
_cell.length_c   1.000
_cell.angle_alpha   90.00
_cell.angle_beta   90.00
_cell.angle_gamma   90.00
#
_symmetry.space_group_name_H-M   'P 1'
#
loop_
_entity.id
_entity.type
_entity.pdbx_description
1 polymer ?
#
loop_
_entity_poly.entity_id
_entity_poly.type
_entity_poly.pdbx_seq_one_letter_code
_entity_poly.pdbx_strand_id
1 'polypeptide(L)'
;MSKMYKIGEKLLTLSDISKILSEGIKIELSSKSEKKVKECRKYLDEKIKNSQDPIYGVNTGFGSLCNHKISDEDLEQLQRNLVVSHACGTGDEVPQDIVKIMLLLKIQSLSYGHSAVQLQTINRLIDMFNNNILPVVFQLGSLGASGDLAPLAHMSLVLVGLGETYIPNKDGDFVKKDTSEVMKLMNWNPIHLKSKEGLALLNGTQFMGAYGVWSLLKSQKLSYLSDLIGTISLEAFDGRNECFDELIHLVRPHKG
;
A
#
# COMPACT_ATOMS: atom_id res chain seq x y z
N MET A 1 -17.79 -17.79 9.38
CA MET A 1 -16.88 -16.78 9.95
C MET A 1 -16.06 -16.19 8.82
N SER A 2 -16.05 -14.86 8.65
CA SER A 2 -15.16 -14.19 7.72
C SER A 2 -13.72 -14.61 8.03
N LYS A 3 -12.99 -15.18 7.06
CA LYS A 3 -11.55 -15.41 7.23
C LYS A 3 -10.89 -14.05 7.46
N MET A 4 -9.95 -13.99 8.40
CA MET A 4 -9.20 -12.78 8.73
C MET A 4 -7.71 -13.08 8.65
N TYR A 5 -6.95 -12.21 7.99
CA TYR A 5 -5.51 -12.34 7.83
C TYR A 5 -4.78 -11.40 8.79
N LYS A 6 -3.86 -11.94 9.58
CA LYS A 6 -3.08 -11.19 10.57
C LYS A 6 -1.78 -10.68 9.96
N ILE A 7 -1.72 -9.36 9.76
CA ILE A 7 -0.55 -8.65 9.26
C ILE A 7 0.58 -8.68 10.30
N GLY A 8 1.77 -9.07 9.85
CA GLY A 8 3.00 -9.12 10.65
C GLY A 8 3.16 -10.34 11.59
N GLU A 9 2.28 -11.33 11.50
CA GLU A 9 2.48 -12.63 12.15
C GLU A 9 3.51 -13.50 11.39
N LYS A 10 3.44 -13.47 10.06
CA LYS A 10 4.37 -14.11 9.13
C LYS A 10 4.72 -13.15 7.98
N LEU A 11 5.73 -13.52 7.20
CA LEU A 11 6.07 -12.81 5.96
C LEU A 11 4.89 -12.92 4.97
N LEU A 12 4.51 -11.79 4.39
CA LEU A 12 3.45 -11.72 3.37
C LEU A 12 3.99 -12.23 2.03
N THR A 13 3.42 -13.31 1.49
CA THR A 13 3.82 -13.89 0.20
C THR A 13 2.89 -13.47 -0.94
N LEU A 14 3.31 -13.66 -2.20
CA LEU A 14 2.44 -13.44 -3.36
C LEU A 14 1.18 -14.31 -3.33
N SER A 15 1.30 -15.55 -2.83
CA SER A 15 0.16 -16.47 -2.66
C SER A 15 -0.82 -15.95 -1.61
N ASP A 16 -0.31 -15.43 -0.48
CA ASP A 16 -1.16 -14.79 0.53
C ASP A 16 -1.89 -13.57 -0.06
N ILE A 17 -1.20 -12.70 -0.81
CA ILE A 17 -1.82 -11.53 -1.44
C ILE A 17 -2.90 -11.96 -2.44
N SER A 18 -2.59 -12.92 -3.31
CA SER A 18 -3.55 -13.47 -4.28
C SER A 18 -4.82 -13.95 -3.59
N LYS A 19 -4.66 -14.74 -2.52
CA LYS A 19 -5.77 -15.28 -1.72
C LYS A 19 -6.56 -14.19 -1.00
N ILE A 20 -5.87 -13.21 -0.41
CA ILE A 20 -6.52 -12.08 0.29
C ILE A 20 -7.44 -11.33 -0.67
N LEU A 21 -6.96 -11.06 -1.88
CA LEU A 21 -7.71 -10.30 -2.89
C LEU A 21 -8.85 -11.10 -3.49
N SER A 22 -8.61 -12.36 -3.90
CA SER A 22 -9.60 -13.18 -4.60
C SER A 22 -10.72 -13.70 -3.70
N GLU A 23 -10.42 -14.03 -2.43
CA GLU A 23 -11.42 -14.48 -1.45
C GLU A 23 -12.03 -13.31 -0.65
N GLY A 24 -11.58 -12.06 -0.87
CA GLY A 24 -12.07 -10.90 -0.12
C GLY A 24 -11.79 -10.96 1.38
N ILE A 25 -10.62 -11.51 1.76
CA ILE A 25 -10.24 -11.71 3.17
C ILE A 25 -9.96 -10.37 3.82
N LYS A 26 -10.57 -10.12 4.98
CA LYS A 26 -10.29 -8.93 5.79
C LYS A 26 -8.93 -9.06 6.49
N ILE A 27 -8.26 -7.94 6.72
CA ILE A 27 -6.97 -7.89 7.41
C ILE A 27 -7.11 -7.23 8.78
N GLU A 28 -6.24 -7.63 9.71
CA GLU A 28 -6.04 -6.97 11.00
C GLU A 28 -4.54 -6.98 11.35
N LEU A 29 -4.10 -6.11 12.26
CA LEU A 29 -2.74 -6.21 12.80
C LEU A 29 -2.64 -7.39 13.77
N SER A 30 -1.53 -8.11 13.71
CA SER A 30 -1.15 -9.00 14.79
C SER A 30 -0.81 -8.21 16.06
N SER A 31 -1.09 -8.80 17.23
CA SER A 31 -0.73 -8.21 18.54
C SER A 31 0.77 -7.88 18.66
N LYS A 32 1.62 -8.71 18.04
CA LYS A 32 3.07 -8.47 17.93
C LYS A 32 3.39 -7.18 17.17
N SER A 33 2.71 -6.92 16.05
CA SER A 33 2.94 -5.74 15.23
C SER A 33 2.37 -4.48 15.89
N GLU A 34 1.19 -4.58 16.50
CA GLU A 34 0.64 -3.47 17.29
C GLU A 34 1.59 -3.03 18.40
N LYS A 35 2.17 -3.99 19.13
CA LYS A 35 3.15 -3.71 20.18
C LYS A 35 4.37 -2.95 19.63
N LYS A 36 4.96 -3.44 18.54
CA LYS A 36 6.11 -2.79 17.88
C LYS A 36 5.80 -1.35 17.42
N VAL A 37 4.63 -1.13 16.84
CA VAL A 37 4.19 0.20 16.38
C VAL A 37 4.07 1.16 17.57
N LYS A 38 3.41 0.73 18.65
CA LYS A 38 3.26 1.54 19.87
C LYS A 38 4.61 1.87 20.52
N GLU A 39 5.50 0.88 20.62
CA GLU A 39 6.86 1.06 21.18
C GLU A 39 7.70 2.03 20.34
N CYS A 40 7.67 1.91 19.01
CA CYS A 40 8.39 2.80 18.10
C CYS A 40 7.90 4.25 18.18
N ARG A 41 6.58 4.46 18.25
CA ARG A 41 5.99 5.80 18.44
C ARG A 41 6.39 6.40 19.78
N LYS A 42 6.29 5.61 20.86
CA LYS A 42 6.69 6.04 22.21
C LYS A 42 8.17 6.45 22.25
N TYR A 43 9.05 5.66 21.64
CA TYR A 43 10.48 5.99 21.53
C TYR A 43 10.70 7.34 20.83
N LEU A 44 10.03 7.60 19.71
CA LEU A 44 10.19 8.86 19.01
C LEU A 44 9.65 10.04 19.82
N ASP A 45 8.50 9.87 20.49
CA ASP A 45 7.92 10.90 21.37
C ASP A 45 8.86 11.24 22.54
N GLU A 46 9.47 10.24 23.17
CA GLU A 46 10.45 10.42 24.24
C GLU A 46 11.73 11.08 23.73
N LYS A 47 12.20 10.70 22.54
CA LYS A 47 13.40 11.29 21.93
C LYS A 47 13.22 12.77 21.62
N ILE A 48 12.08 13.16 21.06
CA ILE A 48 11.76 14.57 20.75
C ILE A 48 11.68 15.39 22.04
N LYS A 49 11.06 14.84 23.10
CA LYS A 49 10.96 15.54 24.39
C LYS A 49 12.32 15.76 25.07
N ASN A 50 13.25 14.82 24.90
CA ASN A 50 14.52 14.79 25.63
C ASN A 50 15.71 15.33 24.83
N SER A 51 15.54 15.69 23.55
CA SER A 51 16.62 16.18 22.69
C SER A 51 16.15 17.34 21.80
N GLN A 52 16.99 18.36 21.70
CA GLN A 52 16.84 19.52 20.81
C GLN A 52 17.54 19.32 19.44
N ASP A 53 18.06 18.10 19.20
CA ASP A 53 18.80 17.78 18.00
C ASP A 53 17.86 17.78 16.78
N PRO A 54 18.33 18.27 15.62
CA PRO A 54 17.56 18.17 14.39
C PRO A 54 17.45 16.69 13.96
N ILE A 55 16.22 16.23 13.77
CA ILE A 55 15.86 14.92 13.23
C ILE A 55 15.10 15.16 11.92
N TYR A 56 15.63 14.61 10.83
CA TYR A 56 15.08 14.79 9.48
C TYR A 56 13.59 14.43 9.41
N GLY A 57 12.76 15.36 8.93
CA GLY A 57 11.32 15.18 8.74
C GLY A 57 10.51 15.01 10.02
N VAL A 58 11.13 15.26 11.18
CA VAL A 58 10.50 15.23 12.50
C VAL A 58 10.38 16.65 13.06
N ASN A 59 11.50 17.38 13.19
CA ASN A 59 11.57 18.79 13.62
C ASN A 59 12.39 19.65 12.65
N THR A 60 12.51 19.18 11.41
CA THR A 60 13.18 19.86 10.30
C THR A 60 12.31 19.83 9.05
N GLY A 61 12.58 20.72 8.09
CA GLY A 61 11.94 20.69 6.76
C GLY A 61 12.34 19.47 5.92
N PHE A 62 11.78 19.38 4.70
CA PHE A 62 12.00 18.27 3.77
C PHE A 62 12.79 18.72 2.54
N GLY A 63 13.52 17.79 1.92
CA GLY A 63 14.27 18.08 0.68
C GLY A 63 15.30 19.20 0.89
N SER A 64 15.23 20.25 0.07
CA SER A 64 16.11 21.42 0.17
C SER A 64 15.98 22.18 1.50
N LEU A 65 14.88 22.00 2.22
CA LEU A 65 14.62 22.65 3.50
C LEU A 65 15.04 21.80 4.72
N CYS A 66 15.80 20.73 4.51
CA CYS A 66 16.24 19.81 5.58
C CYS A 66 17.07 20.48 6.69
N ASN A 67 17.65 21.64 6.43
CA ASN A 67 18.46 22.40 7.39
C ASN A 67 17.65 23.41 8.22
N HIS A 68 16.35 23.58 7.95
CA HIS A 68 15.49 24.49 8.71
C HIS A 68 14.80 23.76 9.85
N LYS A 69 15.02 24.22 11.09
CA LYS A 69 14.28 23.74 12.28
C LYS A 69 12.85 24.27 12.25
N ILE A 70 11.90 23.44 12.70
CA ILE A 70 10.48 23.77 12.80
C ILE A 70 10.09 23.70 14.28
N SER A 71 9.23 24.63 14.74
CA SER A 71 8.72 24.63 16.11
C SER A 71 7.81 23.44 16.36
N ASP A 72 7.67 23.04 17.62
CA ASP A 72 6.81 21.94 18.02
C ASP A 72 5.32 22.21 17.69
N GLU A 73 4.89 23.47 17.72
CA GLU A 73 3.51 23.87 17.39
C GLU A 73 3.17 23.66 15.91
N ASP A 74 4.15 23.81 15.02
CA ASP A 74 3.95 23.73 13.58
C ASP A 74 4.12 22.31 13.01
N LEU A 75 4.57 21.33 13.83
CA LEU A 75 4.89 19.99 13.35
C LEU A 75 3.70 19.27 12.72
N GLU A 76 2.52 19.38 13.31
CA GLU A 76 1.32 18.75 12.76
C GLU A 76 0.95 19.36 11.41
N GLN A 77 0.94 20.69 11.34
CA GLN A 77 0.65 21.43 10.11
C GLN A 77 1.68 21.11 9.02
N LEU A 78 2.96 20.99 9.39
CA LEU A 78 4.04 20.59 8.49
C LEU A 78 3.78 19.22 7.85
N GLN A 79 3.38 18.22 8.64
CA GLN A 79 3.11 16.87 8.12
C GLN A 79 1.88 16.86 7.21
N ARG A 80 0.82 17.59 7.57
CA ARG A 80 -0.35 17.77 6.71
C ARG A 80 0.03 18.45 5.39
N ASN A 81 0.82 19.52 5.45
CA ASN A 81 1.27 20.25 4.27
C ASN A 81 2.17 19.40 3.38
N LEU A 82 2.99 18.52 3.95
CA LEU A 82 3.78 17.58 3.16
C LEU A 82 2.87 16.68 2.31
N VAL A 83 1.83 16.08 2.91
CA VAL A 83 0.88 15.25 2.17
C VAL A 83 0.19 16.05 1.06
N VAL A 84 -0.33 17.24 1.39
CA VAL A 84 -1.08 18.06 0.43
C VAL A 84 -0.19 18.56 -0.73
N SER A 85 0.99 19.07 -0.43
CA SER A 85 1.91 19.62 -1.45
C SER A 85 2.47 18.57 -2.41
N HIS A 86 2.60 17.32 -1.96
CA HIS A 86 3.12 16.24 -2.77
C HIS A 86 2.03 15.47 -3.53
N ALA A 87 0.75 15.74 -3.28
CA ALA A 87 -0.37 15.17 -4.04
C ALA A 87 -0.51 15.83 -5.43
N CYS A 88 0.58 15.84 -6.19
CA CYS A 88 0.73 16.45 -7.51
C CYS A 88 0.75 15.44 -8.66
N GLY A 89 0.31 14.20 -8.41
CA GLY A 89 0.14 13.18 -9.46
C GLY A 89 -0.88 13.60 -10.51
N THR A 90 -0.67 13.17 -11.76
CA THR A 90 -1.47 13.55 -12.94
C THR A 90 -1.64 12.39 -13.92
N GLY A 91 -2.37 12.62 -15.01
CA GLY A 91 -2.65 11.62 -16.04
C GLY A 91 -3.81 10.72 -15.64
N ASP A 92 -3.79 9.50 -16.15
CA ASP A 92 -4.84 8.53 -15.89
C ASP A 92 -4.87 8.08 -14.42
N GLU A 93 -6.06 7.69 -13.98
CA GLU A 93 -6.24 7.09 -12.67
C GLU A 93 -5.64 5.67 -12.64
N VAL A 94 -5.11 5.30 -11.48
CA VAL A 94 -4.55 3.98 -11.23
C VAL A 94 -5.70 2.99 -11.03
N PRO A 95 -5.68 1.82 -11.68
CA PRO A 95 -6.71 0.81 -11.50
C PRO A 95 -6.93 0.43 -10.03
N GLN A 96 -8.19 0.26 -9.63
CA GLN A 96 -8.61 0.01 -8.25
C GLN A 96 -7.92 -1.23 -7.64
N ASP A 97 -7.72 -2.30 -8.43
CA ASP A 97 -6.99 -3.49 -8.02
C ASP A 97 -5.57 -3.17 -7.52
N ILE A 98 -4.89 -2.26 -8.21
CA ILE A 98 -3.51 -1.86 -7.91
C ILE A 98 -3.50 -0.94 -6.68
N VAL A 99 -4.45 0.00 -6.57
CA VAL A 99 -4.62 0.83 -5.36
C VAL A 99 -4.88 -0.05 -4.12
N LYS A 100 -5.69 -1.10 -4.25
CA LYS A 100 -5.96 -2.04 -3.17
C LYS A 100 -4.71 -2.80 -2.72
N ILE A 101 -3.87 -3.24 -3.66
CA ILE A 101 -2.56 -3.81 -3.35
C ILE A 101 -1.65 -2.77 -2.68
N MET A 102 -1.65 -1.54 -3.18
CA MET A 102 -0.85 -0.44 -2.64
C MET A 102 -1.17 -0.16 -1.17
N LEU A 103 -2.46 -0.13 -0.81
CA LEU A 103 -2.92 -0.04 0.58
C LEU A 103 -2.39 -1.20 1.43
N LEU A 104 -2.55 -2.45 0.96
CA LEU A 104 -2.07 -3.63 1.68
C LEU A 104 -0.56 -3.57 1.94
N LEU A 105 0.23 -3.23 0.92
CA LEU A 105 1.68 -3.11 1.04
C LEU A 105 2.08 -1.96 1.98
N LYS A 106 1.30 -0.87 2.02
CA LYS A 106 1.54 0.23 2.96
C LYS A 106 1.32 -0.21 4.40
N ILE A 107 0.20 -0.88 4.65
CA ILE A 107 -0.15 -1.42 5.97
C ILE A 107 0.93 -2.40 6.44
N GLN A 108 1.34 -3.32 5.56
CA GLN A 108 2.44 -4.26 5.84
C GLN A 108 3.74 -3.53 6.18
N SER A 109 4.13 -2.51 5.40
CA SER A 109 5.36 -1.74 5.65
C SER A 109 5.33 -1.02 7.00
N LEU A 110 4.21 -0.38 7.36
CA LEU A 110 4.05 0.31 8.63
C LEU A 110 3.99 -0.66 9.82
N SER A 111 3.46 -1.87 9.63
CA SER A 111 3.35 -2.91 10.66
C SER A 111 4.69 -3.40 11.21
N TYR A 112 5.79 -3.20 10.46
CA TYR A 112 7.13 -3.59 10.94
C TYR A 112 7.57 -2.78 12.18
N GLY A 113 6.95 -1.63 12.44
CA GLY A 113 7.21 -0.83 13.64
C GLY A 113 8.53 -0.06 13.59
N HIS A 114 8.92 0.44 12.42
CA HIS A 114 10.12 1.27 12.25
C HIS A 114 9.80 2.70 11.75
N SER A 115 8.54 2.97 11.44
CA SER A 115 8.11 4.25 10.86
C SER A 115 7.69 5.28 11.91
N ALA A 116 7.46 4.86 13.16
CA ALA A 116 6.95 5.69 14.26
C ALA A 116 5.62 6.40 13.92
N VAL A 117 4.70 5.70 13.25
CA VAL A 117 3.34 6.18 13.00
C VAL A 117 2.42 5.90 14.19
N GLN A 118 1.30 6.61 14.27
CA GLN A 118 0.23 6.29 15.20
C GLN A 118 -0.44 4.98 14.81
N LEU A 119 -0.91 4.23 15.81
CA LEU A 119 -1.74 3.05 15.57
C LEU A 119 -3.05 3.41 14.86
N GLN A 120 -3.63 4.58 15.19
CA GLN A 120 -4.84 5.09 14.53
C GLN A 120 -4.67 5.22 13.01
N THR A 121 -3.49 5.66 12.56
CA THR A 121 -3.15 5.80 11.13
C THR A 121 -3.18 4.45 10.42
N ILE A 122 -2.56 3.42 11.01
CA ILE A 122 -2.57 2.07 10.43
C ILE A 122 -3.98 1.48 10.45
N ASN A 123 -4.72 1.65 11.55
CA ASN A 123 -6.08 1.15 11.67
C ASN A 123 -7.02 1.80 10.63
N ARG A 124 -6.88 3.10 10.35
CA ARG A 124 -7.65 3.75 9.29
C ARG A 124 -7.34 3.18 7.90
N LEU A 125 -6.07 2.91 7.60
CA LEU A 125 -5.69 2.25 6.35
C LEU A 125 -6.27 0.83 6.25
N ILE A 126 -6.27 0.09 7.36
CA ILE A 126 -6.91 -1.23 7.46
C ILE A 126 -8.42 -1.14 7.22
N ASP A 127 -9.09 -0.16 7.83
CA ASP A 127 -10.52 0.05 7.61
C ASP A 127 -10.80 0.39 6.15
N MET A 128 -9.97 1.24 5.53
CA MET A 128 -10.07 1.55 4.11
C MET A 128 -9.94 0.29 3.25
N PHE A 129 -8.93 -0.53 3.50
CA PHE A 129 -8.74 -1.80 2.78
C PHE A 129 -9.93 -2.75 2.96
N ASN A 130 -10.37 -2.95 4.21
CA ASN A 130 -11.43 -3.90 4.57
C ASN A 130 -12.82 -3.50 4.06
N ASN A 131 -13.05 -2.21 3.83
CA ASN A 131 -14.31 -1.68 3.30
C ASN A 131 -14.22 -1.30 1.81
N ASN A 132 -13.12 -1.64 1.13
CA ASN A 132 -12.86 -1.26 -0.26
C ASN A 132 -13.03 0.25 -0.51
N ILE A 133 -12.56 1.08 0.43
CA ILE A 133 -12.44 2.52 0.25
C ILE A 133 -11.08 2.77 -0.38
N LEU A 134 -11.08 2.96 -1.70
CA LEU A 134 -9.88 3.00 -2.52
C LEU A 134 -9.59 4.44 -2.94
N PRO A 135 -8.51 5.07 -2.46
CA PRO A 135 -8.16 6.43 -2.86
C PRO A 135 -8.00 6.56 -4.37
N VAL A 136 -8.37 7.70 -4.91
CA VAL A 136 -8.04 8.06 -6.29
C VAL A 136 -6.57 8.44 -6.33
N VAL A 137 -5.82 7.74 -7.18
CA VAL A 137 -4.38 7.88 -7.35
C VAL A 137 -4.10 7.97 -8.84
N PHE A 138 -3.08 8.73 -9.23
CA PHE A 138 -2.75 8.97 -10.63
C PHE A 138 -1.45 8.28 -11.03
N GLN A 139 -1.35 7.90 -12.31
CA GLN A 139 -0.24 7.09 -12.83
C GLN A 139 1.08 7.87 -12.99
N LEU A 140 1.03 9.19 -13.18
CA LEU A 140 2.21 10.02 -13.42
C LEU A 140 2.53 10.92 -12.22
N GLY A 141 3.81 11.26 -12.05
CA GLY A 141 4.30 12.20 -11.03
C GLY A 141 5.33 11.62 -10.04
N SER A 142 5.47 10.29 -9.98
CA SER A 142 6.57 9.64 -9.24
C SER A 142 7.83 9.53 -10.10
N LEU A 143 9.00 9.71 -9.47
CA LEU A 143 10.31 9.43 -10.09
C LEU A 143 10.81 8.02 -9.80
N GLY A 144 10.20 7.30 -8.85
CA GLY A 144 10.60 5.93 -8.48
C GLY A 144 12.01 5.76 -7.89
N ALA A 145 12.75 6.86 -7.60
CA ALA A 145 14.15 6.79 -7.19
C ALA A 145 14.36 6.69 -5.66
N SER A 146 13.49 7.31 -4.85
CA SER A 146 13.63 7.37 -3.38
C SER A 146 12.30 7.30 -2.62
N GLY A 147 11.21 7.04 -3.33
CA GLY A 147 9.86 6.94 -2.78
C GLY A 147 8.82 7.34 -3.81
N ASP A 148 7.69 6.65 -3.81
CA ASP A 148 6.52 6.95 -4.65
C ASP A 148 5.70 8.09 -4.05
N LEU A 149 6.36 9.24 -3.83
CA LEU A 149 5.85 10.34 -3.03
C LEU A 149 4.48 10.82 -3.52
N ALA A 150 4.33 11.11 -4.82
CA ALA A 150 3.08 11.66 -5.34
C ALA A 150 1.91 10.67 -5.31
N PRO A 151 2.06 9.41 -5.75
CA PRO A 151 1.00 8.40 -5.59
C PRO A 151 0.64 8.14 -4.12
N LEU A 152 1.63 8.07 -3.23
CA LEU A 152 1.38 7.83 -1.81
C LEU A 152 0.82 9.05 -1.09
N ALA A 153 1.09 10.26 -1.57
CA ALA A 153 0.45 11.48 -1.12
C ALA A 153 -1.05 11.46 -1.46
N HIS A 154 -1.41 11.15 -2.72
CA HIS A 154 -2.80 10.98 -3.14
C HIS A 154 -3.54 9.92 -2.31
N MET A 155 -2.91 8.76 -2.08
CA MET A 155 -3.46 7.74 -1.19
C MET A 155 -3.71 8.25 0.24
N SER A 156 -2.82 9.10 0.74
CA SER A 156 -2.84 9.58 2.13
C SER A 156 -3.74 10.80 2.34
N LEU A 157 -4.18 11.49 1.28
CA LEU A 157 -5.13 12.61 1.39
C LEU A 157 -6.41 12.20 2.12
N VAL A 158 -6.87 10.97 1.90
CA VAL A 158 -8.07 10.43 2.54
C VAL A 158 -7.94 10.46 4.06
N LEU A 159 -6.76 10.18 4.61
CA LEU A 159 -6.53 10.16 6.06
C LEU A 159 -6.77 11.54 6.70
N VAL A 160 -6.46 12.62 5.98
CA VAL A 160 -6.62 14.02 6.45
C VAL A 160 -7.93 14.66 5.96
N GLY A 161 -8.86 13.86 5.42
CA GLY A 161 -10.18 14.33 5.01
C GLY A 161 -10.24 14.98 3.64
N LEU A 162 -9.22 14.77 2.78
CA LEU A 162 -9.11 15.37 1.45
C LEU A 162 -9.10 14.33 0.34
N GLY A 163 -9.22 14.79 -0.91
CA GLY A 163 -9.17 13.95 -2.10
C GLY A 163 -10.47 13.20 -2.36
N GLU A 164 -10.37 12.19 -3.21
CA GLU A 164 -11.49 11.40 -3.67
C GLU A 164 -11.19 9.91 -3.49
N THR A 165 -12.23 9.08 -3.42
CA THR A 165 -12.12 7.63 -3.32
C THR A 165 -13.16 6.95 -4.20
N TYR A 166 -12.85 5.75 -4.66
CA TYR A 166 -13.84 4.79 -5.12
C TYR A 166 -14.34 3.95 -3.95
N ILE A 167 -15.66 3.79 -3.84
CA ILE A 167 -16.32 2.88 -2.89
C ILE A 167 -17.33 2.00 -3.62
N PRO A 168 -17.59 0.76 -3.17
CA PRO A 168 -18.62 -0.08 -3.75
C PRO A 168 -20.02 0.50 -3.50
N ASN A 169 -20.87 0.51 -4.52
CA ASN A 169 -22.29 0.80 -4.42
C ASN A 169 -23.07 -0.47 -4.01
N LYS A 170 -24.41 -0.38 -3.96
CA LYS A 170 -25.28 -1.50 -3.58
C LYS A 170 -25.25 -2.65 -4.60
N ASP A 171 -24.93 -2.36 -5.85
CA ASP A 171 -24.92 -3.30 -6.96
C ASP A 171 -23.53 -3.97 -7.13
N GLY A 172 -22.54 -3.51 -6.36
CA GLY A 172 -21.16 -4.03 -6.37
C GLY A 172 -20.19 -3.24 -7.26
N ASP A 173 -20.67 -2.24 -8.00
CA ASP A 173 -19.82 -1.37 -8.82
C ASP A 173 -19.15 -0.28 -7.98
N PHE A 174 -17.97 0.17 -8.41
CA PHE A 174 -17.27 1.25 -7.73
C PHE A 174 -17.77 2.62 -8.20
N VAL A 175 -18.15 3.47 -7.26
CA VAL A 175 -18.54 4.86 -7.49
C VAL A 175 -17.51 5.80 -6.87
N LYS A 176 -17.13 6.84 -7.63
CA LYS A 176 -16.22 7.89 -7.16
C LYS A 176 -16.97 8.83 -6.21
N LYS A 177 -16.35 9.16 -5.08
CA LYS A 177 -16.89 10.06 -4.05
C LYS A 177 -15.80 10.94 -3.46
N ASP A 178 -16.18 12.15 -3.08
CA ASP A 178 -15.35 12.99 -2.22
C ASP A 178 -15.07 12.29 -0.88
N THR A 179 -13.83 12.41 -0.40
CA THR A 179 -13.44 11.89 0.92
C THR A 179 -14.35 12.41 2.03
N SER A 180 -14.86 13.65 1.91
CA SER A 180 -15.76 14.24 2.91
C SER A 180 -17.08 13.46 3.07
N GLU A 181 -17.61 12.88 1.99
CA GLU A 181 -18.78 12.00 2.05
C GLU A 181 -18.45 10.67 2.73
N VAL A 182 -17.28 10.11 2.40
CA VAL A 182 -16.81 8.85 2.98
C VAL A 182 -16.57 9.00 4.48
N MET A 183 -16.01 10.13 4.91
CA MET A 183 -15.84 10.45 6.33
C MET A 183 -17.19 10.45 7.07
N LYS A 184 -18.23 11.04 6.48
CA LYS A 184 -19.59 11.02 7.06
C LYS A 184 -20.16 9.61 7.10
N LEU A 185 -20.05 8.86 5.99
CA LEU A 185 -20.55 7.49 5.88
C LEU A 185 -19.93 6.56 6.92
N MET A 186 -18.63 6.71 7.17
CA MET A 186 -17.87 5.88 8.12
C MET A 186 -17.83 6.45 9.54
N ASN A 187 -18.46 7.60 9.78
CA ASN A 187 -18.38 8.35 11.04
C ASN A 187 -16.93 8.60 11.50
N TRP A 188 -16.10 9.04 10.55
CA TRP A 188 -14.69 9.31 10.77
C TRP A 188 -14.41 10.80 10.90
N ASN A 189 -13.49 11.11 11.80
CA ASN A 189 -12.79 12.39 11.82
C ASN A 189 -11.48 12.30 11.02
N PRO A 190 -11.02 13.41 10.42
CA PRO A 190 -9.66 13.52 9.89
C PRO A 190 -8.61 13.14 10.93
N ILE A 191 -7.54 12.48 10.49
CA ILE A 191 -6.40 12.17 11.35
C ILE A 191 -5.49 13.39 11.43
N HIS A 192 -5.18 13.77 12.66
CA HIS A 192 -4.17 14.77 13.00
C HIS A 192 -2.79 14.11 12.99
N LEU A 193 -2.05 14.31 11.90
CA LEU A 193 -0.76 13.64 11.68
C LEU A 193 0.31 14.14 12.68
N LYS A 194 0.86 13.24 13.48
CA LYS A 194 1.97 13.57 14.38
C LYS A 194 3.31 13.66 13.66
N SER A 195 4.33 14.12 14.38
CA SER A 195 5.70 14.21 13.89
C SER A 195 6.14 12.95 13.13
N LYS A 196 6.75 13.13 11.96
CA LYS A 196 7.18 12.09 11.01
C LYS A 196 6.08 11.36 10.23
N GLU A 197 4.80 11.48 10.57
CA GLU A 197 3.77 10.61 9.97
C GLU A 197 3.52 10.89 8.49
N GLY A 198 3.48 12.17 8.09
CA GLY A 198 3.36 12.52 6.67
C GLY A 198 4.52 11.92 5.88
N LEU A 199 5.75 12.04 6.39
CA LEU A 199 6.91 11.44 5.73
C LEU A 199 6.84 9.91 5.70
N ALA A 200 6.43 9.26 6.79
CA ALA A 200 6.26 7.81 6.84
C ALA A 200 5.19 7.30 5.87
N LEU A 201 4.15 8.11 5.62
CA LEU A 201 3.08 7.81 4.67
C LEU A 201 3.52 7.96 3.21
N LEU A 202 4.38 8.91 2.90
CA LEU A 202 4.80 9.17 1.52
C LEU A 202 6.08 8.41 1.13
N ASN A 203 6.99 8.20 2.07
CA ASN A 203 8.29 7.60 1.79
C ASN A 203 8.19 6.07 1.76
N GLY A 204 8.14 5.50 0.55
CA GLY A 204 8.14 4.06 0.32
C GLY A 204 7.91 3.71 -1.14
N THR A 205 8.04 2.43 -1.49
CA THR A 205 7.96 1.92 -2.87
C THR A 205 6.65 1.15 -3.11
N GLN A 206 5.58 1.51 -2.39
CA GLN A 206 4.34 0.74 -2.43
C GLN A 206 3.60 0.85 -3.76
N PHE A 207 3.74 1.96 -4.50
CA PHE A 207 3.07 2.13 -5.78
C PHE A 207 3.73 1.25 -6.85
N MET A 208 5.05 1.36 -7.04
CA MET A 208 5.76 0.47 -7.97
C MET A 208 5.66 -0.99 -7.53
N GLY A 209 5.71 -1.25 -6.22
CA GLY A 209 5.56 -2.58 -5.64
C GLY A 209 4.18 -3.18 -5.92
N ALA A 210 3.12 -2.36 -5.89
CA ALA A 210 1.77 -2.80 -6.22
C ALA A 210 1.65 -3.20 -7.70
N TYR A 211 2.21 -2.41 -8.61
CA TYR A 211 2.30 -2.79 -10.03
C TYR A 211 3.10 -4.07 -10.23
N GLY A 212 4.23 -4.23 -9.54
CA GLY A 212 5.05 -5.44 -9.60
C GLY A 212 4.28 -6.69 -9.13
N VAL A 213 3.60 -6.61 -7.98
CA VAL A 213 2.77 -7.69 -7.46
C VAL A 213 1.62 -8.00 -8.43
N TRP A 214 0.88 -6.99 -8.89
CA TRP A 214 -0.23 -7.18 -9.81
C TRP A 214 0.24 -7.85 -11.11
N SER A 215 1.35 -7.38 -11.68
CA SER A 215 1.93 -7.92 -12.91
C SER A 215 2.34 -9.39 -12.73
N LEU A 216 2.99 -9.73 -11.62
CA LEU A 216 3.35 -11.13 -11.33
C LEU A 216 2.12 -12.03 -11.20
N LEU A 217 1.07 -11.58 -10.51
CA LEU A 217 -0.17 -12.36 -10.38
C LEU A 217 -0.86 -12.57 -11.73
N LYS A 218 -0.90 -11.55 -12.59
CA LYS A 218 -1.46 -11.69 -13.94
C LYS A 218 -0.59 -12.58 -14.82
N SER A 219 0.73 -12.42 -14.79
CA SER A 219 1.67 -13.25 -15.55
C SER A 219 1.59 -14.73 -15.16
N GLN A 220 1.46 -15.05 -13.87
CA GLN A 220 1.26 -16.44 -13.40
C GLN A 220 -0.02 -17.05 -13.99
N LYS A 221 -1.12 -16.28 -14.02
CA LYS A 221 -2.37 -16.72 -14.65
C LYS A 221 -2.20 -16.92 -16.16
N LEU A 222 -1.54 -15.98 -16.85
CA LEU A 222 -1.32 -16.07 -18.29
C LEU A 222 -0.39 -17.24 -18.66
N SER A 223 0.64 -17.50 -17.87
CA SER A 223 1.53 -18.66 -18.05
C SER A 223 0.74 -19.96 -18.01
N TYR A 224 -0.09 -20.15 -16.97
CA TYR A 224 -0.94 -21.34 -16.86
C TYR A 224 -1.92 -21.47 -18.04
N LEU A 225 -2.53 -20.37 -18.45
CA LEU A 225 -3.45 -20.38 -19.59
C LEU A 225 -2.73 -20.67 -20.91
N SER A 226 -1.49 -20.21 -21.07
CA SER A 226 -0.67 -20.51 -22.24
C SER A 226 -0.44 -22.01 -22.38
N ASP A 227 -0.05 -22.68 -21.28
CA ASP A 227 0.15 -24.13 -21.29
C ASP A 227 -1.15 -24.87 -21.60
N LEU A 228 -2.26 -24.48 -20.96
CA LEU A 228 -3.57 -25.09 -21.18
C LEU A 228 -4.05 -24.94 -22.64
N ILE A 229 -3.96 -23.73 -23.21
CA ILE A 229 -4.33 -23.47 -24.59
C ILE A 229 -3.41 -24.23 -25.55
N GLY A 230 -2.10 -24.29 -25.23
CA GLY A 230 -1.12 -25.06 -25.98
C GLY A 230 -1.45 -26.54 -26.01
N THR A 231 -1.83 -27.14 -24.87
CA THR A 231 -2.26 -28.55 -24.79
C THR A 231 -3.49 -28.81 -25.64
N ILE A 232 -4.54 -27.99 -25.53
CA ILE A 232 -5.77 -28.15 -26.33
C ILE A 232 -5.46 -28.02 -27.84
N SER A 233 -4.57 -27.09 -28.20
CA SER A 233 -4.15 -26.90 -29.59
C SER A 233 -3.40 -28.13 -30.10
N LEU A 234 -2.49 -28.69 -29.29
CA LEU A 234 -1.76 -29.91 -29.63
C LEU A 234 -2.72 -31.09 -29.89
N GLU A 235 -3.72 -31.27 -29.02
CA GLU A 235 -4.76 -32.30 -29.21
C GLU A 235 -5.55 -32.07 -30.51
N ALA A 236 -5.96 -30.83 -30.79
CA ALA A 236 -6.74 -30.48 -31.98
C ALA A 236 -5.98 -30.74 -33.30
N PHE A 237 -4.65 -30.63 -33.28
CA PHE A 237 -3.79 -30.86 -34.44
C PHE A 237 -3.20 -32.28 -34.51
N ASP A 238 -3.64 -33.21 -33.65
CA ASP A 238 -3.05 -34.56 -33.52
C ASP A 238 -1.52 -34.51 -33.35
N GLY A 239 -1.09 -33.59 -32.49
CA GLY A 239 0.31 -33.32 -32.23
C GLY A 239 0.98 -34.46 -31.47
N ARG A 240 2.24 -34.72 -31.83
CA ARG A 240 3.12 -35.67 -31.16
C ARG A 240 3.48 -35.22 -29.74
N ASN A 241 3.34 -36.11 -28.76
CA ASN A 241 3.59 -35.81 -27.35
C ASN A 241 5.00 -36.22 -26.87
N GLU A 242 5.77 -36.91 -27.71
CA GLU A 242 7.10 -37.45 -27.37
C GLU A 242 8.09 -36.33 -26.98
N CYS A 243 7.89 -35.10 -27.46
CA CYS A 243 8.72 -33.95 -27.12
C CYS A 243 8.52 -33.42 -25.69
N PHE A 244 7.47 -33.86 -24.98
CA PHE A 244 7.17 -33.49 -23.59
C PHE A 244 7.59 -34.56 -22.57
N ASP A 245 8.30 -35.61 -23.01
CA ASP A 245 8.81 -36.66 -22.13
C ASP A 245 9.78 -36.07 -21.08
N GLU A 246 9.52 -36.34 -19.81
CA GLU A 246 10.28 -35.81 -18.67
C GLU A 246 11.79 -36.07 -18.79
N LEU A 247 12.20 -37.22 -19.33
CA LEU A 247 13.62 -37.57 -19.47
C LEU A 247 14.36 -36.62 -20.43
N ILE A 248 13.68 -36.11 -21.46
CA ILE A 248 14.24 -35.13 -22.41
C ILE A 248 14.49 -33.78 -21.72
N HIS A 249 13.61 -33.42 -20.77
CA HIS A 249 13.72 -32.16 -20.04
C HIS A 249 14.73 -32.24 -18.88
N LEU A 250 14.87 -33.38 -18.20
CA LEU A 250 15.82 -33.57 -17.09
C LEU A 250 17.29 -33.35 -17.48
N VAL A 251 17.66 -33.62 -18.74
CA VAL A 251 19.03 -33.39 -19.23
C VAL A 251 19.30 -31.91 -19.58
N ARG A 252 18.29 -31.05 -19.53
CA ARG A 252 18.40 -29.60 -19.79
C ARG A 252 18.30 -28.84 -18.46
N PRO A 253 19.28 -27.99 -18.09
CA PRO A 253 19.31 -27.34 -16.78
C PRO A 253 18.43 -26.07 -16.72
N HIS A 254 17.20 -26.17 -17.22
CA HIS A 254 16.20 -25.11 -17.18
C HIS A 254 15.04 -25.55 -16.29
N LYS A 255 14.71 -24.75 -15.27
CA LYS A 255 13.65 -25.07 -14.29
C LYS A 255 12.23 -24.87 -14.84
N GLY A 256 12.09 -23.96 -15.81
CA GLY A 256 10.83 -23.70 -16.50
C GLY A 256 10.86 -24.29 -17.89
#